data_AF-A0A453P914-F1
#
_entry.id   AF-A0A453P914-F1
#
_cell.length_a   1.000
_cell.length_b   1.000
_cell.length_c   1.000
_cell.angle_alpha   90.00
_cell.angle_beta   90.00
_cell.angle_gamma   90.00
#
_symmetry.space_group_name_H-M   'P 1'
#
loop_
_entity.id
_entity.type
_entity.pdbx_description
1 polymer ?
#
loop_
_entity_poly.entity_id
_entity_poly.type
_entity_poly.pdbx_seq_one_letter_code
_entity_poly.pdbx_strand_id
1 'polypeptide(L)'
;SEEKMRLLLAKNSKRLKFLDQKGAEAQKIDATQNLVRKLAAKIRMAVRVIAKVSKKINKVRDEELWPQIMALIQGFVKMWQEKLDCYQTQCEAISEAKNLDSAISGGISRDLAMELEVDLVKWIVNFCSWVNAQRSFVKALNGWLALCLNYQQEETPDGAPPYSPGRVGAPLVFVICNTWSQAMDRISEKEVVTAMQALVSSVRNQCEHRAAVEPSELIFVTREREKWNRILERKSVEINREADTLNRKLALVPGRQSLLPTAQTYQAHFLEADSLHVSLSRVLQSLESFASSSLQAFRETLRHAEEETLSRESAKAS
;
A
#
# COMPACT_ATOMS: atom_id res chain seq x y z
N SER A 1 12.75 -23.12 -17.73
CA SER A 1 13.43 -21.90 -17.28
C SER A 1 14.74 -21.75 -18.05
N GLU A 2 15.27 -20.53 -18.12
CA GLU A 2 16.60 -20.25 -18.68
C GLU A 2 17.70 -21.12 -18.05
N GLU A 3 17.63 -21.33 -16.73
CA GLU A 3 18.45 -22.26 -15.95
C GLU A 3 18.52 -23.66 -16.60
N LYS A 4 17.37 -24.24 -16.94
CA LYS A 4 17.28 -25.56 -17.60
C LYS A 4 17.95 -25.55 -18.98
N MET A 5 17.86 -24.45 -19.74
CA MET A 5 18.52 -24.35 -21.04
C MET A 5 20.04 -24.22 -20.90
N ARG A 6 20.53 -23.45 -19.91
CA ARG A 6 21.97 -23.33 -19.60
C ARG A 6 22.56 -24.67 -19.15
N LEU A 7 21.84 -25.41 -18.29
CA LEU A 7 22.23 -26.76 -17.86
C LEU A 7 22.26 -27.75 -19.03
N LEU A 8 21.26 -27.70 -19.92
CA LEU A 8 21.24 -28.52 -21.13
C LEU A 8 22.39 -28.17 -22.10
N LEU A 9 22.72 -26.90 -22.26
CA LEU A 9 23.88 -26.47 -23.05
C LEU A 9 25.18 -27.02 -22.45
N ALA A 10 25.36 -26.90 -21.14
CA ALA A 10 26.54 -27.41 -20.43
C ALA A 10 26.67 -28.93 -20.57
N LYS A 11 25.56 -29.68 -20.41
CA LYS A 11 25.53 -31.14 -20.58
C LYS A 11 25.89 -31.57 -21.99
N ASN A 12 25.31 -30.93 -23.01
CA ASN A 12 25.61 -31.25 -24.42
C ASN A 12 27.03 -30.84 -24.82
N SER A 13 27.56 -29.75 -24.26
CA SER A 13 28.95 -29.34 -24.48
C SER A 13 29.95 -30.34 -23.87
N LYS A 14 29.66 -30.89 -22.68
CA LYS A 14 30.46 -31.98 -22.08
C LYS A 14 30.38 -33.26 -22.90
N ARG A 15 29.18 -33.62 -23.37
CA ARG A 15 28.97 -34.78 -24.26
C ARG A 15 29.75 -34.64 -25.57
N LEU A 16 29.76 -33.45 -26.16
CA LEU A 16 30.52 -33.17 -27.38
C LEU A 16 32.02 -33.40 -27.16
N LYS A 17 32.60 -32.82 -26.09
CA LYS A 17 34.02 -33.04 -25.74
C LYS A 17 34.37 -34.52 -25.57
N PHE A 18 33.47 -35.29 -24.95
CA PHE A 18 33.67 -36.73 -24.76
C PHE A 18 33.61 -37.51 -26.08
N LEU A 19 32.69 -37.18 -26.98
CA LEU A 19 32.57 -37.81 -28.30
C LEU A 19 33.81 -37.52 -29.18
N ASP A 20 34.32 -36.28 -29.13
CA ASP A 20 35.56 -35.89 -29.83
C ASP A 20 36.77 -36.66 -29.29
N GLN A 21 36.91 -36.77 -27.97
CA GLN A 21 38.03 -37.50 -27.33
C GLN A 21 38.02 -39.00 -27.59
N LYS A 22 36.84 -39.61 -27.74
CA LYS A 22 36.68 -41.05 -27.99
C LYS A 22 36.69 -41.42 -29.49
N GLY A 23 36.87 -40.45 -30.39
CA GLY A 23 36.89 -40.70 -31.84
C GLY A 23 35.56 -41.29 -32.35
N ALA A 24 34.43 -40.79 -31.83
CA ALA A 24 33.11 -41.25 -32.26
C ALA A 24 32.84 -40.94 -33.75
N GLU A 25 31.88 -41.64 -34.35
CA GLU A 25 31.46 -41.42 -35.75
C GLU A 25 31.14 -39.93 -36.02
N ALA A 26 31.64 -39.39 -37.14
CA ALA A 26 31.50 -37.99 -37.52
C ALA A 26 30.03 -37.51 -37.49
N GLN A 27 29.09 -38.35 -37.94
CA GLN A 27 27.66 -38.02 -37.91
C GLN A 27 27.11 -37.76 -36.49
N LYS A 28 27.59 -38.50 -35.48
CA LYS A 28 27.17 -38.34 -34.07
C LYS A 28 27.78 -37.08 -33.44
N ILE A 29 29.01 -36.75 -33.82
CA ILE A 29 29.69 -35.52 -33.44
C ILE A 29 28.93 -34.32 -34.04
N ASP A 30 28.68 -34.33 -35.35
CA ASP A 30 27.98 -33.25 -36.07
C ASP A 30 26.57 -33.01 -35.52
N ALA A 31 25.80 -34.06 -35.23
CA ALA A 31 24.49 -33.95 -34.63
C ALA A 31 24.55 -33.26 -33.25
N THR A 32 25.54 -33.62 -32.42
CA THR A 32 25.73 -33.03 -31.09
C THR A 32 26.21 -31.57 -31.19
N GLN A 33 27.12 -31.26 -32.14
CA GLN A 33 27.54 -29.89 -32.42
C GLN A 33 26.37 -29.00 -32.87
N ASN A 34 25.52 -29.50 -33.78
CA ASN A 34 24.33 -28.79 -34.25
C ASN A 34 23.38 -28.48 -33.08
N LEU A 35 23.17 -29.43 -32.17
CA LEU A 35 22.34 -29.23 -30.98
C LEU A 35 22.92 -28.15 -30.05
N VAL A 36 24.22 -28.17 -29.79
CA VAL A 36 24.93 -27.15 -29.00
C VAL A 36 24.79 -25.77 -29.65
N ARG A 37 25.04 -25.64 -30.96
CA ARG A 37 24.91 -24.37 -31.68
C ARG A 37 23.47 -23.84 -31.63
N LYS A 38 22.47 -24.70 -31.81
CA LYS A 38 21.04 -24.34 -31.74
C LYS A 38 20.64 -23.87 -30.34
N LEU A 39 21.07 -24.58 -29.29
CA LEU A 39 20.80 -24.18 -27.89
C LEU A 39 21.47 -22.85 -27.55
N ALA A 40 22.74 -22.66 -27.92
CA ALA A 40 23.46 -21.42 -27.70
C ALA A 40 22.81 -20.23 -28.44
N ALA A 41 22.37 -20.43 -29.68
CA ALA A 41 21.64 -19.42 -30.43
C ALA A 41 20.32 -19.03 -29.76
N LYS A 42 19.55 -20.01 -29.27
CA LYS A 42 18.31 -19.76 -28.51
C LYS A 42 18.55 -18.97 -27.24
N ILE A 43 19.57 -19.32 -26.45
CA ILE A 43 19.93 -18.58 -25.23
C ILE A 43 20.34 -17.14 -25.58
N ARG A 44 21.20 -16.93 -26.59
CA ARG A 44 21.59 -15.58 -27.04
C ARG A 44 20.39 -14.75 -27.51
N MET A 45 19.44 -15.36 -28.21
CA MET A 45 18.20 -14.68 -28.60
C MET A 45 17.36 -14.30 -27.39
N ALA A 46 17.17 -15.22 -26.43
CA ALA A 46 16.42 -14.94 -25.20
C ALA A 46 17.03 -13.78 -24.40
N VAL A 47 18.36 -13.79 -24.21
CA VAL A 47 19.09 -12.70 -23.53
C VAL A 47 18.89 -11.36 -24.25
N ARG A 48 18.95 -11.34 -25.59
CA ARG A 48 18.70 -10.12 -26.38
C ARG A 48 17.27 -9.61 -26.22
N VAL A 49 16.28 -10.50 -26.20
CA VAL A 49 14.88 -10.13 -25.98
C VAL A 49 14.69 -9.57 -24.57
N ILE A 50 15.24 -10.22 -23.54
CA ILE A 50 15.20 -9.75 -22.15
C ILE A 50 15.82 -8.36 -22.05
N ALA A 51 17.03 -8.15 -22.58
CA ALA A 51 17.70 -6.85 -22.55
C ALA A 51 16.86 -5.74 -23.23
N LYS A 52 16.22 -6.04 -24.37
CA LYS A 52 15.34 -5.09 -25.07
C LYS A 52 14.11 -4.74 -24.23
N VAL A 53 13.49 -5.73 -23.59
CA VAL A 53 12.33 -5.53 -22.70
C VAL A 53 12.73 -4.74 -21.45
N SER A 54 13.82 -5.10 -20.78
CA SER A 54 14.34 -4.39 -19.61
C SER A 54 14.65 -2.93 -19.93
N LYS A 55 15.23 -2.63 -21.10
CA LYS A 55 15.46 -1.25 -21.53
C LYS A 55 14.15 -0.47 -21.68
N LYS A 56 13.10 -1.09 -22.22
CA LYS A 56 11.78 -0.46 -22.34
C LYS A 56 11.14 -0.25 -20.97
N ILE A 57 11.25 -1.22 -20.06
CA ILE A 57 10.76 -1.09 -18.66
C ILE A 57 11.48 0.07 -17.95
N ASN A 58 12.81 0.14 -18.03
CA ASN A 58 13.58 1.23 -17.43
C ASN A 58 13.16 2.59 -17.99
N LYS A 59 12.92 2.70 -19.30
CA LYS A 59 12.42 3.93 -19.92
C LYS A 59 11.08 4.35 -19.33
N VAL A 60 10.09 3.46 -19.33
CA VAL A 60 8.75 3.75 -18.76
C VAL A 60 8.86 4.13 -17.29
N ARG A 61 9.68 3.40 -16.51
CA ARG A 61 9.90 3.66 -15.09
C ARG A 61 10.52 5.03 -14.82
N ASP A 62 11.58 5.38 -15.52
CA ASP A 62 12.41 6.55 -15.19
C ASP A 62 11.94 7.83 -15.90
N GLU A 63 11.37 7.72 -17.10
CA GLU A 63 10.98 8.89 -17.91
C GLU A 63 9.48 9.16 -17.86
N GLU A 64 8.63 8.14 -17.83
CA GLU A 64 7.16 8.31 -17.93
C GLU A 64 6.47 8.25 -16.56
N LEU A 65 6.87 7.30 -15.70
CA LEU A 65 6.25 7.08 -14.40
C LEU A 65 6.72 8.11 -13.37
N TRP A 66 8.01 8.44 -13.34
CA TRP A 66 8.59 9.40 -12.40
C TRP A 66 7.81 10.73 -12.29
N PRO A 67 7.55 11.47 -13.39
CA PRO A 67 6.79 12.72 -13.30
C PRO A 67 5.35 12.53 -12.80
N GLN A 68 4.73 11.39 -13.10
CA GLN A 68 3.38 11.08 -12.61
C GLN A 68 3.37 10.82 -11.10
N ILE A 69 4.40 10.14 -10.58
CA ILE A 69 4.56 9.93 -9.13
C ILE A 69 4.77 11.25 -8.42
N MET A 70 5.60 12.15 -8.96
CA MET A 70 5.80 13.47 -8.36
C MET A 70 4.52 14.30 -8.35
N ALA A 71 3.80 14.35 -9.47
CA ALA A 71 2.51 15.04 -9.54
C ALA A 71 1.49 14.46 -8.54
N LEU A 72 1.47 13.12 -8.37
CA LEU A 72 0.59 12.46 -7.42
C LEU A 72 0.94 12.81 -5.97
N ILE A 73 2.22 12.77 -5.58
CA ILE A 73 2.68 13.13 -4.24
C ILE A 73 2.34 14.61 -3.95
N GLN A 74 2.60 15.52 -4.89
CA GLN A 74 2.23 16.93 -4.76
C GLN A 74 0.70 17.11 -4.62
N GLY A 75 -0.08 16.36 -5.40
CA GLY A 75 -1.54 16.34 -5.28
C GLY A 75 -2.01 15.90 -3.90
N PHE A 76 -1.37 14.87 -3.31
CA PHE A 76 -1.65 14.45 -1.94
C PHE A 76 -1.27 15.51 -0.91
N VAL A 77 -0.11 16.18 -1.05
CA VAL A 77 0.26 17.30 -0.16
C VAL A 77 -0.82 18.37 -0.17
N LYS A 78 -1.29 18.78 -1.36
CA LYS A 78 -2.34 19.79 -1.49
C LYS A 78 -3.66 19.33 -0.87
N MET A 79 -4.11 18.12 -1.20
CA MET A 79 -5.34 17.55 -0.66
C MET A 79 -5.30 17.47 0.87
N TRP A 80 -4.19 17.02 1.45
CA TRP A 80 -4.05 16.90 2.90
C TRP A 80 -3.99 18.25 3.60
N GLN A 81 -3.39 19.26 2.98
CA GLN A 81 -3.45 20.63 3.49
C GLN A 81 -4.90 21.12 3.54
N GLU A 82 -5.64 21.02 2.43
CA GLU A 82 -7.05 21.43 2.38
C GLU A 82 -7.92 20.67 3.39
N LYS A 83 -7.63 19.38 3.63
CA LYS A 83 -8.33 18.59 4.63
C LYS A 83 -7.99 19.02 6.06
N LEU A 84 -6.72 19.30 6.35
CA LEU A 84 -6.30 19.78 7.65
C LEU A 84 -6.99 21.11 7.97
N ASP A 85 -7.00 22.06 7.03
CA ASP A 85 -7.65 23.36 7.21
C ASP A 85 -9.15 23.21 7.47
N CYS A 86 -9.82 22.30 6.74
CA CYS A 86 -11.22 21.95 6.99
C CYS A 86 -11.45 21.40 8.40
N TYR A 87 -10.62 20.45 8.85
CA TYR A 87 -10.79 19.82 10.16
C TYR A 87 -10.50 20.81 11.30
N GLN A 88 -9.53 21.69 11.15
CA GLN A 88 -9.26 22.77 12.11
C GLN A 88 -10.48 23.70 12.25
N THR A 89 -11.05 24.12 11.13
CA THR A 89 -12.28 24.94 11.13
C THR A 89 -13.45 24.21 11.80
N GLN A 90 -13.59 22.90 11.58
CA GLN A 90 -14.63 22.09 12.22
C GLN A 90 -14.39 21.92 13.73
N CYS A 91 -13.13 21.76 14.16
CA CYS A 91 -12.73 21.72 15.57
C CYS A 91 -13.04 23.04 16.29
N GLU A 92 -12.77 24.19 15.64
CA GLU A 92 -13.14 25.50 16.17
C GLU A 92 -14.66 25.62 16.31
N ALA A 93 -15.41 25.32 15.23
CA ALA A 93 -16.86 25.40 15.23
C ALA A 93 -17.53 24.52 16.31
N ILE A 94 -17.06 23.28 16.50
CA ILE A 94 -17.64 22.39 17.53
C ILE A 94 -17.30 22.86 18.95
N SER A 95 -16.16 23.51 19.15
CA SER A 95 -15.75 24.05 20.46
C SER A 95 -16.61 25.27 20.86
N GLU A 96 -17.04 26.06 19.87
CA GLU A 96 -17.94 27.20 20.07
C GLU A 96 -19.40 26.76 20.25
N ALA A 97 -19.80 25.65 19.63
CA ALA A 97 -21.11 25.05 19.76
C ALA A 97 -21.30 24.39 21.14
N LYS A 98 -21.57 25.21 22.17
CA LYS A 98 -21.89 24.73 23.52
C LYS A 98 -23.25 24.01 23.51
N ASN A 99 -23.31 22.81 24.09
CA ASN A 99 -24.52 22.02 24.33
C ASN A 99 -25.27 21.51 23.07
N LEU A 100 -24.60 20.83 22.15
CA LEU A 100 -25.28 20.08 21.07
C LEU A 100 -26.35 19.12 21.63
N ASP A 101 -26.09 18.53 22.80
CA ASP A 101 -27.03 17.65 23.50
C ASP A 101 -28.34 18.37 23.90
N SER A 102 -28.31 19.70 24.11
CA SER A 102 -29.52 20.49 24.41
C SER A 102 -30.36 20.78 23.17
N ALA A 103 -29.74 21.01 22.01
CA ALA A 103 -30.43 21.16 20.73
C ALA A 103 -31.11 19.85 20.30
N ILE A 104 -30.47 18.72 20.62
CA ILE A 104 -30.99 17.37 20.39
C ILE A 104 -32.06 16.99 21.43
N SER A 105 -32.14 17.71 22.55
CA SER A 105 -33.19 17.52 23.56
C SER A 105 -34.59 17.80 23.04
N GLY A 106 -34.73 18.58 21.96
CA GLY A 106 -35.98 18.79 21.21
C GLY A 106 -36.47 17.57 20.42
N GLY A 107 -35.68 16.49 20.38
CA GLY A 107 -36.04 15.19 19.83
C GLY A 107 -35.52 14.97 18.41
N ILE A 108 -34.38 14.28 18.27
CA ILE A 108 -34.12 13.54 17.03
C ILE A 108 -35.15 12.41 16.99
N SER A 109 -35.96 12.35 15.92
CA SER A 109 -36.86 11.22 15.69
C SER A 109 -36.03 9.93 15.69
N ARG A 110 -36.53 8.87 16.34
CA ARG A 110 -35.88 7.54 16.34
C ARG A 110 -35.41 7.13 14.95
N ASP A 111 -36.25 7.36 13.93
CA ASP A 111 -35.95 6.97 12.55
C ASP A 111 -34.72 7.74 12.01
N LEU A 112 -34.57 9.02 12.37
CA LEU A 112 -33.40 9.84 12.04
C LEU A 112 -32.14 9.41 12.81
N ALA A 113 -32.28 9.01 14.08
CA ALA A 113 -31.16 8.50 14.87
C ALA A 113 -30.65 7.15 14.32
N MET A 114 -31.56 6.28 13.89
CA MET A 114 -31.24 5.01 13.23
C MET A 114 -30.57 5.23 11.88
N GLU A 115 -31.08 6.16 11.07
CA GLU A 115 -30.47 6.53 9.78
C GLU A 115 -29.04 7.09 9.99
N LEU A 116 -28.87 7.98 10.97
CA LEU A 116 -27.56 8.51 11.35
C LEU A 116 -26.60 7.41 11.81
N GLU A 117 -27.04 6.46 12.64
CA GLU A 117 -26.21 5.32 13.06
C GLU A 117 -25.70 4.54 11.84
N VAL A 118 -26.60 4.23 10.90
CA VAL A 118 -26.26 3.50 9.68
C VAL A 118 -25.26 4.28 8.82
N ASP A 119 -25.45 5.59 8.67
CA ASP A 119 -24.54 6.43 7.88
C ASP A 119 -23.17 6.62 8.53
N LEU A 120 -23.11 6.70 9.86
CA LEU A 120 -21.84 6.69 10.60
C LEU A 120 -21.07 5.37 10.40
N VAL A 121 -21.77 4.23 10.42
CA VAL A 121 -21.14 2.94 10.10
C VAL A 121 -20.62 2.91 8.67
N LYS A 122 -21.41 3.38 7.68
CA LYS A 122 -20.93 3.51 6.28
C LYS A 122 -19.71 4.41 6.19
N TRP A 123 -19.67 5.50 6.95
CA TRP A 123 -18.54 6.41 6.99
C TRP A 123 -17.26 5.71 7.47
N ILE A 124 -17.32 4.95 8.57
CA ILE A 124 -16.20 4.13 9.06
C ILE A 124 -15.71 3.18 7.96
N VAL A 125 -16.63 2.44 7.33
CA VAL A 125 -16.27 1.47 6.28
C VAL A 125 -15.57 2.14 5.11
N ASN A 126 -16.09 3.27 4.65
CA ASN A 126 -15.52 4.01 3.51
C ASN A 126 -14.17 4.62 3.85
N PHE A 127 -14.02 5.18 5.05
CA PHE A 127 -12.76 5.73 5.53
C PHE A 127 -11.67 4.66 5.60
N CYS A 128 -11.93 3.52 6.27
CA CYS A 128 -10.99 2.40 6.32
C CYS A 128 -10.64 1.86 4.93
N SER A 129 -11.65 1.72 4.05
CA SER A 129 -11.44 1.24 2.68
C SER A 129 -10.52 2.19 1.90
N TRP A 130 -10.73 3.49 2.05
CA TRP A 130 -9.93 4.50 1.36
C TRP A 130 -8.48 4.55 1.86
N VAL A 131 -8.25 4.56 3.18
CA VAL A 131 -6.90 4.52 3.75
C VAL A 131 -6.16 3.26 3.30
N ASN A 132 -6.82 2.11 3.32
CA ASN A 132 -6.22 0.86 2.88
C ASN A 132 -5.96 0.83 1.37
N ALA A 133 -6.85 1.38 0.54
CA ALA A 133 -6.62 1.47 -0.90
C ALA A 133 -5.37 2.29 -1.23
N GLN A 134 -5.16 3.42 -0.55
CA GLN A 134 -3.93 4.19 -0.70
C GLN A 134 -2.69 3.41 -0.28
N ARG A 135 -2.72 2.80 0.91
CA ARG A 135 -1.61 2.01 1.43
C ARG A 135 -1.25 0.84 0.50
N SER A 136 -2.25 0.10 0.03
CA SER A 136 -2.07 -1.02 -0.90
C SER A 136 -1.54 -0.58 -2.26
N PHE A 137 -2.02 0.54 -2.79
CA PHE A 137 -1.50 1.10 -4.04
C PHE A 137 0.01 1.38 -3.94
N VAL A 138 0.43 2.09 -2.89
CA VAL A 138 1.85 2.44 -2.71
C VAL A 138 2.71 1.19 -2.51
N LYS A 139 2.22 0.21 -1.73
CA LYS A 139 2.91 -1.07 -1.52
C LYS A 139 3.06 -1.88 -2.81
N ALA A 140 2.00 -1.97 -3.61
CA ALA A 140 2.03 -2.67 -4.90
C ALA A 140 2.99 -2.00 -5.88
N LEU A 141 2.98 -0.66 -5.94
CA LEU A 141 3.90 0.12 -6.75
C LEU A 141 5.36 -0.09 -6.32
N ASN A 142 5.66 0.00 -5.02
CA ASN A 142 6.99 -0.23 -4.48
C ASN A 142 7.48 -1.66 -4.77
N GLY A 143 6.62 -2.66 -4.59
CA GLY A 143 6.91 -4.05 -4.92
C GLY A 143 7.21 -4.26 -6.41
N TRP A 144 6.44 -3.65 -7.31
CA TRP A 144 6.74 -3.70 -8.75
C TRP A 144 8.08 -3.03 -9.08
N LEU A 145 8.37 -1.87 -8.48
CA LEU A 145 9.64 -1.18 -8.68
C LEU A 145 10.83 -1.99 -8.17
N ALA A 146 10.67 -2.73 -7.06
CA ALA A 146 11.67 -3.65 -6.57
C ALA A 146 11.99 -4.75 -7.61
N LEU A 147 10.98 -5.32 -8.29
CA LEU A 147 11.22 -6.31 -9.34
C LEU A 147 12.04 -5.77 -10.53
N CYS A 148 12.00 -4.46 -10.75
CA CYS A 148 12.73 -3.79 -11.82
C CYS A 148 14.21 -3.51 -11.48
N LEU A 149 14.68 -3.89 -10.29
CA LEU A 149 16.07 -3.70 -9.88
C LEU A 149 16.90 -4.94 -10.26
N ASN A 150 18.09 -4.71 -10.81
CA ASN A 150 19.10 -5.76 -11.04
C ASN A 150 19.96 -6.03 -9.78
N TYR A 151 19.58 -5.48 -8.63
CA TYR A 151 20.38 -5.48 -7.41
C TYR A 151 20.17 -6.77 -6.60
N GLN A 152 21.27 -7.43 -6.24
CA GLN A 152 21.34 -8.38 -5.13
C GLN A 152 21.71 -7.60 -3.87
N GLN A 153 20.89 -7.72 -2.83
CA GLN A 153 21.12 -7.09 -1.54
C GLN A 153 22.44 -7.59 -0.95
N GLU A 154 23.38 -6.69 -0.69
CA GLU A 154 24.60 -7.04 0.06
C GLU A 154 24.19 -7.29 1.52
N GLU A 155 24.37 -8.51 2.00
CA GLU A 155 24.22 -8.83 3.42
C GLU A 155 25.47 -8.35 4.16
N THR A 156 25.37 -7.21 4.83
CA THR A 156 26.38 -6.76 5.79
C THR A 156 26.11 -7.35 7.18
N PRO A 157 27.15 -7.55 8.02
CA PRO A 157 27.00 -8.09 9.38
C PRO A 157 26.01 -7.32 10.28
N ASP A 158 25.79 -6.03 9.98
CA ASP A 158 24.93 -5.12 10.74
C ASP A 158 23.46 -5.09 10.23
N GLY A 159 23.10 -6.01 9.34
CA GLY A 159 21.79 -6.05 8.67
C GLY A 159 21.79 -5.36 7.30
N ALA A 160 20.62 -5.27 6.68
CA ALA A 160 20.46 -4.69 5.35
C ALA A 160 20.59 -3.16 5.38
N PRO A 161 21.54 -2.55 4.64
CA PRO A 161 21.63 -1.10 4.57
C PRO A 161 20.38 -0.52 3.86
N PRO A 162 19.93 0.69 4.24
CA PRO A 162 18.84 1.37 3.55
C PRO A 162 19.20 1.62 2.08
N TYR A 163 18.22 1.56 1.19
CA TYR A 163 18.42 1.84 -0.23
C TYR A 163 18.83 3.31 -0.42
N SER A 164 20.07 3.55 -0.84
CA SER A 164 20.56 4.90 -1.16
C SER A 164 20.94 4.99 -2.65
N PRO A 165 20.46 6.01 -3.40
CA PRO A 165 20.82 6.21 -4.80
C PRO A 165 22.34 6.27 -5.03
N GLY A 166 23.08 6.88 -4.10
CA GLY A 166 24.54 7.06 -4.17
C GLY A 166 25.41 5.85 -3.85
N ARG A 167 24.87 4.78 -3.23
CA ARG A 167 25.63 3.53 -2.95
C ARG A 167 25.18 2.33 -3.76
N VAL A 168 23.92 2.30 -4.21
CA VAL A 168 23.23 1.06 -4.65
C VAL A 168 22.81 1.09 -6.13
N GLY A 169 22.98 2.24 -6.83
CA GLY A 169 22.55 2.37 -8.23
C GLY A 169 21.03 2.21 -8.42
N ALA A 170 20.27 2.34 -7.34
CA ALA A 170 18.81 2.22 -7.38
C ALA A 170 18.20 3.42 -8.15
N PRO A 171 17.19 3.19 -9.02
CA PRO A 171 16.45 4.25 -9.67
C PRO A 171 15.78 5.17 -8.65
N LEU A 172 15.81 6.48 -8.90
CA LEU A 172 15.24 7.49 -8.00
C LEU A 172 13.77 7.21 -7.67
N VAL A 173 12.97 6.83 -8.67
CA VAL A 173 11.56 6.47 -8.46
C VAL A 173 11.38 5.32 -7.47
N PHE A 174 12.28 4.34 -7.44
CA PHE A 174 12.22 3.28 -6.44
C PHE A 174 12.52 3.81 -5.04
N VAL A 175 13.58 4.63 -4.90
CA VAL A 175 13.96 5.18 -3.60
C VAL A 175 12.83 6.01 -2.99
N ILE A 176 12.21 6.88 -3.80
CA ILE A 176 11.10 7.72 -3.32
C ILE A 176 9.85 6.90 -3.04
N CYS A 177 9.47 5.95 -3.90
CA CYS A 177 8.33 5.07 -3.62
C CYS A 177 8.56 4.17 -2.40
N ASN A 178 9.81 3.78 -2.12
CA ASN A 178 10.14 3.01 -0.93
C ASN A 178 9.99 3.87 0.33
N THR A 179 10.50 5.10 0.34
CA THR A 179 10.27 6.06 1.43
C THR A 179 8.77 6.34 1.61
N TRP A 180 8.05 6.57 0.53
CA TRP A 180 6.60 6.77 0.55
C TRP A 180 5.87 5.56 1.16
N SER A 181 6.24 4.34 0.76
CA SER A 181 5.67 3.11 1.33
C SER A 181 5.90 3.02 2.84
N GLN A 182 7.10 3.34 3.32
CA GLN A 182 7.42 3.34 4.75
C GLN A 182 6.65 4.43 5.51
N ALA A 183 6.46 5.60 4.90
CA ALA A 183 5.66 6.67 5.46
C ALA A 183 4.19 6.24 5.65
N MET A 184 3.61 5.51 4.68
CA MET A 184 2.24 4.97 4.78
C MET A 184 2.06 3.90 5.87
N ASP A 185 3.15 3.25 6.33
CA ASP A 185 3.10 2.31 7.45
C ASP A 185 3.12 3.01 8.82
N ARG A 186 3.58 4.27 8.89
CA ARG A 186 3.59 5.09 10.12
C ARG A 186 2.25 5.76 10.39
N ILE A 187 1.49 6.05 9.34
CA ILE A 187 0.17 6.66 9.44
C ILE A 187 -0.85 5.61 9.90
N SER A 188 -1.48 5.84 11.06
CA SER A 188 -2.50 4.96 11.64
C SER A 188 -3.87 5.62 11.70
N GLU A 189 -4.87 4.95 11.13
CA GLU A 189 -6.27 5.33 11.15
C GLU A 189 -7.03 4.87 12.41
N LYS A 190 -6.36 4.14 13.31
CA LYS A 190 -7.01 3.48 14.45
C LYS A 190 -7.74 4.46 15.35
N GLU A 191 -7.10 5.57 15.70
CA GLU A 191 -7.69 6.57 16.59
C GLU A 191 -8.97 7.18 15.99
N VAL A 192 -8.96 7.44 14.68
CA VAL A 192 -10.13 7.93 13.94
C VAL A 192 -11.27 6.91 13.98
N VAL A 193 -10.97 5.65 13.67
CA VAL A 193 -11.97 4.57 13.67
C VAL A 193 -12.55 4.37 15.07
N THR A 194 -11.72 4.39 16.09
CA THR A 194 -12.15 4.27 17.48
C THR A 194 -13.03 5.45 17.91
N ALA A 195 -12.68 6.68 17.52
CA ALA A 195 -13.50 7.86 17.80
C ALA A 195 -14.87 7.77 17.09
N MET A 196 -14.89 7.34 15.82
CA MET A 196 -16.14 7.16 15.07
C MET A 196 -17.01 6.05 15.66
N GLN A 197 -16.41 4.95 16.13
CA GLN A 197 -17.13 3.88 16.84
C GLN A 197 -17.75 4.39 18.15
N ALA A 198 -17.04 5.23 18.91
CA ALA A 198 -17.59 5.87 20.10
C ALA A 198 -18.78 6.76 19.75
N LEU A 199 -18.71 7.54 18.66
CA LEU A 199 -19.81 8.35 18.16
C LEU A 199 -21.05 7.51 17.79
N VAL A 200 -20.85 6.39 17.08
CA VAL A 200 -21.93 5.42 16.78
C VAL A 200 -22.61 4.94 18.07
N SER A 201 -21.82 4.61 19.09
CA SER A 201 -22.35 4.17 20.40
C SER A 201 -23.10 5.29 21.12
N SER A 202 -22.60 6.53 21.09
CA SER A 202 -23.29 7.69 21.69
C SER A 202 -24.65 7.94 21.02
N VAL A 203 -24.75 7.88 19.69
CA VAL A 203 -26.02 7.99 18.95
C VAL A 203 -26.99 6.88 19.38
N ARG A 204 -26.50 5.64 19.48
CA ARG A 204 -27.31 4.49 19.91
C ARG A 204 -27.84 4.65 21.32
N ASN A 205 -26.98 4.99 22.28
CA ASN A 205 -27.38 5.16 23.68
C ASN A 205 -28.44 6.26 23.81
N GLN A 206 -28.32 7.36 23.06
CA GLN A 206 -29.33 8.42 23.06
C GLN A 206 -30.70 7.97 22.52
N CYS A 207 -30.73 6.99 21.61
CA CYS A 207 -31.96 6.37 21.12
C CYS A 207 -32.55 5.39 22.14
N GLU A 208 -31.73 4.51 22.74
CA GLU A 208 -32.16 3.47 23.67
C GLU A 208 -32.67 4.03 25.01
N HIS A 209 -32.07 5.11 25.52
CA HIS A 209 -32.53 5.77 26.75
C HIS A 209 -33.86 6.51 26.62
N ARG A 210 -34.37 6.75 25.40
CA ARG A 210 -35.62 7.53 25.17
C ARG A 210 -36.86 6.69 24.81
N ALA A 211 -36.77 5.38 24.54
CA ALA A 211 -37.94 4.58 24.20
C ALA A 211 -37.81 3.09 24.60
N ALA A 212 -38.92 2.48 25.05
CA ALA A 212 -39.04 1.02 25.11
C ALA A 212 -39.01 0.47 23.68
N VAL A 213 -37.95 -0.27 23.32
CA VAL A 213 -37.68 -0.73 21.95
C VAL A 213 -38.64 -1.86 21.56
N GLU A 214 -39.36 -1.70 20.45
CA GLU A 214 -40.10 -2.78 19.79
C GLU A 214 -39.10 -3.80 19.18
N PRO A 215 -39.16 -5.10 19.50
CA PRO A 215 -38.17 -6.10 19.11
C PRO A 215 -37.91 -6.20 17.58
N SER A 216 -38.90 -5.86 16.76
CA SER A 216 -38.82 -5.98 15.28
C SER A 216 -37.89 -4.94 14.64
N GLU A 217 -37.89 -3.70 15.14
CA GLU A 217 -37.06 -2.61 14.61
C GLU A 217 -35.58 -2.80 14.97
N LEU A 218 -35.30 -3.27 16.19
CA LEU A 218 -33.95 -3.64 16.63
C LEU A 218 -33.35 -4.74 15.74
N ILE A 219 -34.16 -5.72 15.32
CA ILE A 219 -33.72 -6.79 14.42
C ILE A 219 -33.31 -6.25 13.05
N PHE A 220 -34.04 -5.29 12.49
CA PHE A 220 -33.70 -4.69 11.19
C PHE A 220 -32.38 -3.91 11.24
N VAL A 221 -32.20 -3.05 12.24
CA VAL A 221 -30.98 -2.26 12.42
C VAL A 221 -29.78 -3.16 12.68
N THR A 222 -29.94 -4.19 13.52
CA THR A 222 -28.87 -5.17 13.78
C THR A 222 -28.48 -5.91 12.50
N ARG A 223 -29.44 -6.27 11.64
CA ARG A 223 -29.16 -6.92 10.35
C ARG A 223 -28.42 -6.01 9.36
N GLU A 224 -28.85 -4.76 9.19
CA GLU A 224 -28.15 -3.82 8.30
C GLU A 224 -26.74 -3.51 8.84
N ARG A 225 -26.58 -3.37 10.17
CA ARG A 225 -25.25 -3.25 10.81
C ARG A 225 -24.37 -4.46 10.51
N GLU A 226 -24.86 -5.67 10.78
CA GLU A 226 -24.11 -6.90 10.49
C GLU A 226 -23.76 -7.02 9.00
N LYS A 227 -24.63 -6.56 8.11
CA LYS A 227 -24.37 -6.55 6.67
C LYS A 227 -23.19 -5.62 6.35
N TRP A 228 -23.16 -4.40 6.90
CA TRP A 228 -22.06 -3.46 6.68
C TRP A 228 -20.76 -3.92 7.36
N ASN A 229 -20.83 -4.50 8.56
CA ASN A 229 -19.68 -5.13 9.20
C ASN A 229 -19.12 -6.29 8.35
N ARG A 230 -19.99 -7.14 7.81
CA ARG A 230 -19.60 -8.21 6.87
C ARG A 230 -18.99 -7.66 5.58
N ILE A 231 -19.44 -6.50 5.09
CA ILE A 231 -18.82 -5.83 3.92
C ILE A 231 -17.42 -5.36 4.27
N LEU A 232 -17.24 -4.73 5.44
CA LEU A 232 -15.94 -4.28 5.92
C LEU A 232 -14.95 -5.43 6.09
N GLU A 233 -15.37 -6.51 6.77
CA GLU A 233 -14.56 -7.71 6.92
C GLU A 233 -14.17 -8.32 5.59
N ARG A 234 -15.12 -8.43 4.64
CA ARG A 234 -14.83 -8.94 3.29
C ARG A 234 -13.81 -8.08 2.56
N LYS A 235 -13.95 -6.76 2.58
CA LYS A 235 -12.99 -5.84 1.95
C LYS A 235 -11.61 -5.97 2.60
N SER A 236 -11.54 -6.05 3.93
CA SER A 236 -10.28 -6.27 4.66
C SER A 236 -9.59 -7.58 4.26
N VAL A 237 -10.37 -8.67 4.16
CA VAL A 237 -9.86 -9.98 3.69
C VAL A 237 -9.38 -9.93 2.24
N GLU A 238 -10.08 -9.22 1.35
CA GLU A 238 -9.69 -9.07 -0.05
C GLU A 238 -8.35 -8.33 -0.19
N ILE A 239 -8.20 -7.21 0.50
CA ILE A 239 -6.94 -6.46 0.58
C ILE A 239 -5.79 -7.35 1.09
N ASN A 240 -6.05 -8.15 2.13
CA ASN A 240 -5.07 -9.09 2.67
C ASN A 240 -4.67 -10.16 1.65
N ARG A 241 -5.63 -10.71 0.91
CA ARG A 241 -5.34 -11.69 -0.16
C ARG A 241 -4.50 -11.10 -1.28
N GLU A 242 -4.75 -9.86 -1.67
CA GLU A 242 -3.98 -9.17 -2.70
C GLU A 242 -2.54 -8.91 -2.23
N ALA A 243 -2.38 -8.45 -0.97
CA ALA A 243 -1.08 -8.27 -0.34
C ALA A 243 -0.29 -9.60 -0.25
N ASP A 244 -0.95 -10.70 0.15
CA ASP A 244 -0.35 -12.04 0.21
C ASP A 244 0.05 -12.57 -1.16
N THR A 245 -0.73 -12.25 -2.19
CA THR A 245 -0.41 -12.62 -3.58
C THR A 245 0.83 -11.87 -4.07
N LEU A 246 0.97 -10.60 -3.71
CA LEU A 246 2.13 -9.80 -4.04
C LEU A 246 3.37 -10.29 -3.27
N ASN A 247 3.23 -10.56 -1.96
CA ASN A 247 4.28 -11.14 -1.11
C ASN A 247 4.79 -12.47 -1.66
N ARG A 248 3.90 -13.38 -2.10
CA ARG A 248 4.29 -14.64 -2.74
C ARG A 248 5.10 -14.43 -4.03
N LYS A 249 4.75 -13.43 -4.84
CA LYS A 249 5.51 -13.10 -6.05
C LYS A 249 6.89 -12.51 -5.72
N LEU A 250 6.99 -11.69 -4.67
CA LEU A 250 8.26 -11.13 -4.20
C LEU A 250 9.18 -12.21 -3.61
N ALA A 251 8.65 -13.17 -2.85
CA ALA A 251 9.43 -14.26 -2.25
C ALA A 251 10.10 -15.19 -3.28
N LEU A 252 9.56 -15.25 -4.51
CA LEU A 252 10.15 -16.02 -5.61
C LEU A 252 11.40 -15.34 -6.22
N VAL A 253 11.72 -14.11 -5.81
CA VAL A 253 12.91 -13.38 -6.27
C VAL A 253 14.00 -13.47 -5.19
N PRO A 254 15.12 -14.19 -5.46
CA PRO A 254 16.21 -14.33 -4.49
C PRO A 254 16.77 -12.96 -4.07
N GLY A 255 16.95 -12.74 -2.76
CA GLY A 255 17.54 -11.52 -2.20
C GLY A 255 16.58 -10.33 -2.03
N ARG A 256 15.25 -10.53 -2.12
CA ARG A 256 14.24 -9.49 -1.90
C ARG A 256 13.21 -9.94 -0.86
N GLN A 257 13.56 -9.86 0.43
CA GLN A 257 12.61 -10.08 1.52
C GLN A 257 12.07 -8.73 2.01
N SER A 258 10.97 -8.29 1.42
CA SER A 258 10.12 -7.26 2.04
C SER A 258 8.76 -7.90 2.29
N LEU A 259 8.52 -8.34 3.53
CA LEU A 259 7.20 -8.78 3.98
C LEU A 259 6.32 -7.53 4.09
N LEU A 260 5.38 -7.35 3.15
CA LEU A 260 4.41 -6.27 3.27
C LEU A 260 3.45 -6.58 4.43
N PRO A 261 3.24 -5.64 5.37
CA PRO A 261 2.30 -5.84 6.48
C PRO A 261 0.88 -6.09 5.97
N THR A 262 0.23 -7.12 6.54
CA THR A 262 -1.18 -7.45 6.40
C THR A 262 -2.06 -6.30 6.94
N ALA A 263 -3.18 -6.00 6.28
CA ALA A 263 -4.13 -5.00 6.75
C ALA A 263 -4.63 -5.34 8.16
N GLN A 264 -4.76 -4.31 8.97
CA GLN A 264 -5.13 -4.43 10.38
C GLN A 264 -6.61 -4.80 10.50
N THR A 265 -6.92 -5.80 11.32
CA THR A 265 -8.29 -6.09 11.74
C THR A 265 -8.75 -5.03 12.74
N TYR A 266 -9.82 -4.31 12.41
CA TYR A 266 -10.43 -3.31 13.31
C TYR A 266 -11.23 -4.05 14.38
N GLN A 267 -10.62 -4.30 15.52
CA GLN A 267 -11.35 -4.76 16.70
C GLN A 267 -12.05 -3.55 17.32
N ALA A 268 -13.36 -3.66 17.56
CA ALA A 268 -14.13 -2.60 18.20
C ALA A 268 -13.65 -2.43 19.64
N HIS A 269 -12.82 -1.42 19.88
CA HIS A 269 -12.45 -1.03 21.24
C HIS A 269 -13.53 -0.08 21.76
N PHE A 270 -14.27 -0.54 22.78
CA PHE A 270 -15.29 0.26 23.45
C PHE A 270 -14.63 1.42 24.20
N LEU A 271 -14.91 2.64 23.77
CA LEU A 271 -14.73 3.84 24.57
C LEU A 271 -16.12 4.44 24.72
N GLU A 272 -16.67 4.35 25.93
CA GLU A 272 -17.89 5.07 26.28
C GLU A 272 -17.57 6.57 26.27
N ALA A 273 -18.31 7.34 25.47
CA ALA A 273 -18.24 8.79 25.47
C ALA A 273 -19.49 9.33 26.17
N ASP A 274 -19.27 10.22 27.13
CA ASP A 274 -20.31 10.72 28.04
C ASP A 274 -21.39 11.58 27.34
N SER A 275 -21.13 12.10 26.13
CA SER A 275 -22.12 12.83 25.33
C SER A 275 -21.86 12.79 23.81
N LEU A 276 -22.87 13.18 23.00
CA LEU A 276 -22.71 13.24 21.53
C LEU A 276 -21.75 14.36 21.14
N HIS A 277 -21.80 15.48 21.86
CA HIS A 277 -20.86 16.59 21.63
C HIS A 277 -19.40 16.15 21.85
N VAL A 278 -19.14 15.42 22.94
CA VAL A 278 -17.79 14.90 23.26
C VAL A 278 -17.31 13.90 22.22
N SER A 279 -18.16 12.94 21.82
CA SER A 279 -17.80 11.93 20.81
C SER A 279 -17.55 12.55 19.43
N LEU A 280 -18.38 13.50 18.99
CA LEU A 280 -18.16 14.21 17.72
C LEU A 280 -16.88 15.05 17.75
N SER A 281 -16.63 15.77 18.85
CA SER A 281 -15.40 16.55 19.03
C SER A 281 -14.16 15.65 18.93
N ARG A 282 -14.21 14.46 19.54
CA ARG A 282 -13.13 13.47 19.46
C ARG A 282 -12.90 12.96 18.03
N VAL A 283 -13.97 12.76 17.25
CA VAL A 283 -13.85 12.38 15.83
C VAL A 283 -13.11 13.47 15.05
N LEU A 284 -13.50 14.73 15.21
CA LEU A 284 -12.87 15.85 14.49
C LEU A 284 -11.40 16.02 14.86
N GLN A 285 -11.07 15.95 16.16
CA GLN A 285 -9.68 16.00 16.64
C GLN A 285 -8.83 14.84 16.09
N SER A 286 -9.40 13.62 16.05
CA SER A 286 -8.69 12.47 15.49
C SER A 286 -8.46 12.60 13.98
N LEU A 287 -9.43 13.17 13.23
CA LEU A 287 -9.30 13.44 11.81
C LEU A 287 -8.27 14.54 11.51
N GLU A 288 -8.23 15.58 12.34
CA GLU A 288 -7.23 16.64 12.29
C GLU A 288 -5.82 16.06 12.51
N SER A 289 -5.62 15.28 13.58
CA SER A 289 -4.35 14.62 13.87
C SER A 289 -3.90 13.68 12.74
N PHE A 290 -4.85 12.91 12.18
CA PHE A 290 -4.61 12.03 11.05
C PHE A 290 -4.21 12.80 9.78
N ALA A 291 -4.91 13.91 9.48
CA ALA A 291 -4.61 14.77 8.35
C ALA A 291 -3.24 15.45 8.50
N SER A 292 -2.92 15.94 9.69
CA SER A 292 -1.62 16.54 10.02
C SER A 292 -0.47 15.55 9.84
N SER A 293 -0.61 14.35 10.42
CA SER A 293 0.37 13.27 10.28
C SER A 293 0.57 12.86 8.83
N SER A 294 -0.53 12.76 8.07
CA SER A 294 -0.49 12.43 6.65
C SER A 294 0.21 13.54 5.86
N LEU A 295 -0.17 14.81 6.05
CA LEU A 295 0.45 15.95 5.39
C LEU A 295 1.96 16.01 5.63
N GLN A 296 2.39 15.81 6.88
CA GLN A 296 3.80 15.76 7.23
C GLN A 296 4.54 14.65 6.46
N ALA A 297 4.00 13.44 6.47
CA ALA A 297 4.56 12.30 5.76
C ALA A 297 4.73 12.54 4.25
N PHE A 298 3.73 13.14 3.60
CA PHE A 298 3.79 13.49 2.18
C PHE A 298 4.78 14.64 1.90
N ARG A 299 4.85 15.65 2.77
CA ARG A 299 5.84 16.76 2.65
C ARG A 299 7.26 16.27 2.81
N GLU A 300 7.53 15.39 3.78
CA GLU A 300 8.85 14.79 3.97
C GLU A 300 9.26 13.96 2.74
N THR A 301 8.32 13.19 2.18
CA THR A 301 8.56 12.42 0.95
C THR A 301 8.86 13.33 -0.24
N LEU A 302 8.11 14.43 -0.39
CA LEU A 302 8.30 15.42 -1.46
C LEU A 302 9.67 16.11 -1.33
N ARG A 303 10.02 16.60 -0.13
CA ARG A 303 11.33 17.23 0.15
C ARG A 303 12.47 16.28 -0.18
N HIS A 304 12.38 15.02 0.24
CA HIS A 304 13.39 14.00 -0.05
C HIS A 304 13.54 13.77 -1.57
N ALA A 305 12.44 13.78 -2.32
CA ALA A 305 12.48 13.66 -3.77
C ALA A 305 13.17 14.86 -4.45
N GLU A 306 12.93 16.07 -3.96
CA GLU A 306 13.58 17.30 -4.45
C GLU A 306 15.09 17.28 -4.17
N GLU A 307 15.50 16.92 -2.95
CA GLU A 307 16.91 16.82 -2.52
C GLU A 307 17.70 15.80 -3.36
N GLU A 308 17.11 14.62 -3.59
CA GLU A 308 17.73 13.58 -4.41
C GLU A 308 17.76 13.95 -5.90
N THR A 309 16.79 14.72 -6.39
CA THR A 309 16.80 15.22 -7.78
C THR A 309 17.92 16.23 -7.97
N LEU A 310 18.02 17.22 -7.09
CA LEU A 310 19.07 18.26 -7.12
C LEU A 310 20.48 17.66 -7.00
N SER A 311 20.66 16.68 -6.11
CA SER A 311 21.95 15.98 -5.92
C SER A 311 22.41 15.24 -7.18
N ARG A 312 21.47 14.76 -8.02
CA ARG A 312 21.79 14.08 -9.29
C ARG A 312 22.07 15.05 -10.42
N GLU A 313 21.42 16.21 -10.42
CA GLU A 313 21.69 17.27 -11.38
C GLU A 313 23.09 17.85 -11.17
N SER A 314 23.49 18.10 -9.91
CA SER A 314 24.84 18.58 -9.58
C SER A 314 25.93 17.55 -9.91
N ALA A 315 25.69 16.26 -9.63
CA ALA A 315 26.63 15.18 -9.96
C ALA A 315 26.80 14.93 -11.47
N LYS A 316 25.81 15.30 -12.30
CA LYS A 316 25.91 15.23 -13.77
C LYS A 316 26.63 16.43 -14.38
N ALA A 317 26.66 17.55 -13.66
CA ALA A 317 27.28 18.80 -14.10
C ALA A 317 28.77 18.90 -13.71
N SER A 318 29.26 17.98 -12.86
CA SER A 318 30.65 17.86 -12.43
C SER A 318 31.39 16.79 -13.24
#